data_AF-A0A6L4A9R8-F1
#
_entry.id   AF-A0A6L4A9R8-F1
#
_cell.length_a   1.000
_cell.length_b   1.000
_cell.length_c   1.000
_cell.angle_alpha   90.00
_cell.angle_beta   90.00
_cell.angle_gamma   90.00
#
_symmetry.space_group_name_H-M   'P 1'
#
loop_
_entity.id
_entity.type
_entity.pdbx_description
1 polymer ?
#
loop_
_entity_poly.entity_id
_entity_poly.type
_entity_poly.pdbx_seq_one_letter_code
_entity_poly.pdbx_strand_id
1 'polypeptide(L)' 'MNREYHAWHSPTLNRKMELLVFGHAGAKVLIFPTSQGKFYEWEDRGMMWALGEHLERGWLQCY' A
#
# COMPACT_ATOMS: atom_id res chain seq x y z
N MET A 1 -0.49 12.12 6.68
CA MET A 1 -0.66 10.94 5.79
C MET A 1 -1.62 9.89 6.35
N ASN A 2 -2.69 9.51 5.63
CA ASN A 2 -3.57 8.37 5.98
C ASN A 2 -2.86 7.04 5.64
N ARG A 3 -2.87 6.09 6.58
CA ARG A 3 -2.30 4.74 6.48
C ARG A 3 -3.26 3.74 7.11
N GLU A 4 -3.69 2.75 6.34
CA GLU A 4 -4.59 1.69 6.80
C GLU A 4 -3.97 0.32 6.58
N TYR A 5 -4.18 -0.59 7.53
CA TYR A 5 -3.79 -1.99 7.39
C TYR A 5 -5.03 -2.85 7.20
N HIS A 6 -5.02 -3.64 6.14
CA HIS A 6 -6.09 -4.56 5.78
C HIS A 6 -5.54 -5.98 5.75
N ALA A 7 -6.32 -6.92 6.27
CA ALA A 7 -5.97 -8.33 6.22
C ALA A 7 -7.21 -9.21 6.06
N TRP A 8 -7.08 -10.26 5.25
CA TRP A 8 -8.16 -11.20 4.99
C TRP A 8 -7.60 -12.58 4.70
N HIS A 9 -8.40 -13.63 4.89
CA HIS A 9 -8.04 -14.96 4.42
C HIS A 9 -8.41 -15.10 2.93
N SER A 10 -7.44 -15.47 2.08
CA SER A 10 -7.72 -15.82 0.69
C SER A 10 -8.05 -17.31 0.58
N PRO A 11 -9.28 -17.70 0.21
CA PRO A 11 -9.61 -19.11 0.01
C PRO A 11 -8.85 -19.72 -1.18
N THR A 12 -8.60 -18.92 -2.24
CA THR A 12 -7.89 -19.39 -3.45
C THR A 12 -6.41 -19.65 -3.20
N LEU A 13 -5.77 -18.84 -2.35
CA LEU A 13 -4.36 -19.00 -2.00
C LEU A 13 -4.13 -19.76 -0.70
N ASN A 14 -5.22 -20.13 0.00
CA ASN A 14 -5.24 -20.76 1.31
C ASN A 14 -4.24 -20.12 2.30
N ARG A 15 -4.23 -18.79 2.37
CA ARG A 15 -3.34 -18.04 3.26
C ARG A 15 -3.94 -16.70 3.67
N LYS A 16 -3.43 -16.15 4.78
CA LYS A 16 -3.68 -14.76 5.16
C LYS A 16 -3.00 -13.83 4.16
N MET A 17 -3.79 -12.92 3.61
CA MET A 17 -3.35 -11.82 2.76
C MET A 17 -3.34 -10.54 3.58
N GLU A 18 -2.39 -9.66 3.28
CA GLU A 18 -2.12 -8.43 4.00
C GLU A 18 -1.83 -7.31 3.00
N LEU A 19 -2.33 -6.11 3.27
CA LEU A 19 -2.24 -4.94 2.40
C LEU A 19 -2.11 -3.68 3.25
N LEU A 20 -1.35 -2.71 2.76
CA LEU A 20 -1.34 -1.35 3.30
C LEU A 20 -1.94 -0.39 2.30
N VAL A 21 -2.85 0.46 2.74
CA VAL A 21 -3.43 1.53 1.93
C VAL A 21 -2.92 2.87 2.42
N PHE A 22 -2.47 3.73 1.51
CA PHE A 22 -1.99 5.07 1.81
C PHE A 22 -2.75 6.12 1.01
N GLY A 23 -3.01 7.27 1.63
CA GLY A 23 -3.79 8.34 1.02
C GLY A 23 -5.29 8.09 1.15
N HIS A 24 -6.09 9.00 0.58
CA HIS A 24 -7.53 9.06 0.85
C HIS A 24 -8.39 9.40 -0.37
N ALA A 25 -7.78 9.80 -1.50
CA ALA A 25 -8.48 10.21 -2.71
C ALA A 25 -7.55 10.13 -3.94
N GLY A 26 -8.09 10.46 -5.11
CA GLY A 26 -7.30 10.60 -6.33
C GLY A 26 -7.08 9.30 -7.09
N ALA A 27 -6.03 9.28 -7.93
CA ALA A 27 -5.72 8.17 -8.80
C ALA A 27 -5.23 6.95 -8.00
N LYS A 28 -5.70 5.77 -8.39
CA LYS A 28 -5.40 4.50 -7.72
C LYS A 28 -4.09 3.93 -8.25
N VAL A 29 -3.17 3.64 -7.35
CA VAL A 29 -1.87 3.03 -7.67
C VAL A 29 -1.78 1.70 -6.93
N LEU A 30 -1.64 0.61 -7.67
CA LEU A 30 -1.41 -0.72 -7.12
C LEU A 30 0.10 -1.02 -7.13
N ILE A 31 0.64 -1.37 -5.97
CA ILE A 31 2.06 -1.61 -5.77
C ILE A 31 2.29 -3.09 -5.48
N PHE A 32 3.24 -3.69 -6.19
CA PHE A 32 3.70 -5.04 -5.91
C PHE A 32 5.07 -4.98 -5.24
N PRO A 33 5.31 -5.80 -4.20
CA PRO A 33 6.62 -5.89 -3.59
C PRO A 33 7.62 -6.52 -4.57
N THR A 34 8.91 -6.37 -4.28
CA THR A 34 9.95 -7.06 -5.05
C THR A 34 9.88 -8.58 -4.85
N SER A 35 10.66 -9.35 -5.60
CA SER A 35 10.70 -10.80 -5.44
C SER A 35 11.02 -11.19 -3.99
N GLN A 36 10.16 -12.02 -3.39
CA GLN A 36 10.21 -12.42 -1.97
C GLN A 36 9.99 -11.28 -0.96
N GLY A 37 9.63 -10.07 -1.40
CA GLY A 37 9.32 -8.93 -0.55
C GLY A 37 8.00 -9.10 0.21
N LYS A 38 7.83 -8.28 1.25
CA LYS A 38 6.60 -8.20 2.06
C LYS A 38 5.74 -7.02 1.61
N PHE A 39 4.46 -7.06 1.98
CA PHE A 39 3.46 -6.02 1.68
C PHE A 39 3.78 -4.63 2.26
N TYR A 40 4.81 -4.48 3.09
CA TYR A 40 5.25 -3.21 3.65
C TYR A 40 6.63 -2.77 3.14
N GLU A 41 7.25 -3.55 2.24
CA GLU A 41 8.63 -3.31 1.78
C GLU A 41 8.80 -1.91 1.17
N TRP A 42 7.81 -1.41 0.44
CA TRP A 42 7.88 -0.09 -0.18
C TRP A 42 7.77 1.06 0.83
N GLU A 43 7.06 0.83 1.94
CA GLU A 43 7.03 1.78 3.06
C GLU A 43 8.42 1.84 3.71
N ASP A 44 9.02 0.68 4.01
CA ASP A 44 10.36 0.58 4.59
C ASP A 44 11.44 1.20 3.68
N ARG A 45 11.28 1.10 2.36
CA ARG A 45 12.17 1.71 1.37
C ARG A 45 11.91 3.20 1.13
N GLY A 46 10.99 3.82 1.86
CA GLY A 46 10.75 5.26 1.84
C GLY A 46 9.88 5.77 0.67
N MET A 47 9.22 4.89 -0.08
CA MET A 47 8.38 5.31 -1.21
C MET A 47 7.22 6.21 -0.77
N MET A 48 6.59 5.90 0.37
CA MET A 48 5.46 6.69 0.88
C MET A 48 5.90 8.10 1.32
N TRP A 49 7.16 8.23 1.77
CA TRP A 49 7.74 9.53 2.07
C TRP A 49 7.97 10.35 0.80
N ALA A 50 8.53 9.75 -0.25
CA ALA A 50 8.73 10.42 -1.53
C ALA A 50 7.42 10.87 -2.19
N LEU A 51 6.33 10.12 -1.99
CA LEU A 51 4.99 10.45 -2.48
C LEU A 51 4.15 11.28 -1.49
N GLY A 52 4.72 11.69 -0.34
CA GLY A 52 3.97 12.27 0.79
C GLY A 52 3.03 13.40 0.39
N GLU A 53 3.53 14.40 -0.34
CA GLU A 53 2.71 15.53 -0.78
C GLU A 53 1.51 15.09 -1.65
N HIS A 54 1.72 14.13 -2.54
CA HIS A 54 0.67 13.64 -3.45
C HIS A 54 -0.41 12.88 -2.68
N LEU A 55 -0.01 12.10 -1.69
CA LEU A 55 -0.91 11.35 -0.80
C LEU A 55 -1.70 12.30 0.12
N GLU A 56 -1.05 13.35 0.62
CA GLU A 56 -1.66 14.34 1.52
C GLU A 56 -2.61 15.30 0.80
N ARG A 57 -2.32 15.68 -0.45
CA ARG A 57 -3.22 16.45 -1.29
C ARG A 57 -4.36 15.61 -1.90
N GLY A 58 -4.36 14.30 -1.69
CA GLY A 58 -5.38 13.40 -2.22
C GLY A 58 -5.32 13.23 -3.73
N TRP A 59 -4.13 13.39 -4.33
CA TRP A 59 -3.90 13.16 -5.75
C TRP A 59 -3.68 11.69 -6.07
N LEU A 60 -3.11 10.95 -5.13
CA LEU A 60 -2.86 9.52 -5.22
C LEU A 60 -3.45 8.78 -4.01
N GLN A 61 -3.89 7.55 -4.25
CA GLN A 61 -4.14 6.55 -3.23
C GLN A 61 -3.44 5.25 -3.62
N CYS A 62 -2.52 4.79 -2.77
CA CYS A 62 -1.69 3.62 -3.00
C CYS A 62 -2.24 2.41 -2.26
N TYR A 63 -2.17 1.25 -2.90
CA TYR A 63 -2.60 -0.06 -2.41
C TYR A 63 -1.44 -1.04 -2.54
#